data_AF-A0AAN8ZLX6-F1
#
_entry.id   AF-A0AAN8ZLX6-F1
#
_cell.length_a   1.000
_cell.length_b   1.000
_cell.length_c   1.000
_cell.angle_alpha   90.00
_cell.angle_beta   90.00
_cell.angle_gamma   90.00
#
_symmetry.space_group_name_H-M   'P 1'
#
loop_
_entity.id
_entity.type
_entity.pdbx_description
1 polymer ?
#
loop_
_entity_poly.entity_id
_entity_poly.type
_entity_poly.pdbx_seq_one_letter_code
_entity_poly.pdbx_strand_id
1 'polypeptide(L)'
;MALGLDAGVPWKMRKQKDAPGPAINSCNGRHCGETLAGPNSPDKPSLWTENWTAQYRVFGDPPSQRSAEDLAFSVTLFFAKNGTLTNYYMYHGGTNFGRTSSAFSAARYYGEAPLDVYSLLREPKYGHLRDLHDALKLSNKALFWGEPKVRYHEKPGSDVCAAFLINSHPKIPATITWRGQSYFLPHCPLAFSPIACTKISAN
;
A
#
# COMPACT_ATOMS: atom_id res chain seq x y z
N MET A 1 -30.10 4.01 -1.88
CA MET A 1 -30.11 4.73 -0.59
C MET A 1 -28.90 5.66 -0.47
N ALA A 2 -27.67 5.18 -0.23
CA ALA A 2 -26.51 6.05 0.04
C ALA A 2 -26.25 7.13 -1.04
N LEU A 3 -26.31 6.76 -2.32
CA LEU A 3 -26.12 7.70 -3.43
C LEU A 3 -27.16 8.84 -3.46
N GLY A 4 -28.37 8.60 -2.95
CA GLY A 4 -29.45 9.60 -2.93
C GLY A 4 -29.32 10.64 -1.81
N LEU A 5 -28.30 10.54 -0.96
CA LEU A 5 -28.00 11.53 0.07
C LEU A 5 -27.23 12.75 -0.47
N ASP A 6 -26.79 12.70 -1.73
CA ASP A 6 -26.07 13.77 -2.43
C ASP A 6 -24.92 14.41 -1.61
N ALA A 7 -24.05 13.56 -1.06
CA ALA A 7 -22.96 13.98 -0.20
C ALA A 7 -21.86 14.82 -0.90
N GLY A 8 -21.95 15.04 -2.21
CA GLY A 8 -20.94 15.76 -3.01
C GLY A 8 -19.58 15.05 -3.15
N VAL A 9 -19.44 13.82 -2.65
CA VAL A 9 -18.21 13.02 -2.68
C VAL A 9 -18.46 11.55 -3.06
N PRO A 10 -17.45 10.82 -3.59
CA PRO A 10 -17.61 9.44 -3.99
C PRO A 10 -17.92 8.49 -2.82
N TRP A 11 -18.75 7.48 -3.09
CA TRP A 11 -18.98 6.35 -2.20
C TRP A 11 -18.08 5.18 -2.56
N LYS A 12 -17.60 4.44 -1.55
CA LYS A 12 -16.83 3.21 -1.74
C LYS A 12 -17.41 2.06 -0.93
N MET A 13 -17.28 0.84 -1.45
CA MET A 13 -17.72 -0.39 -0.79
C MET A 13 -16.56 -1.37 -0.69
N ARG A 14 -16.23 -1.78 0.53
CA ARG A 14 -15.12 -2.70 0.81
C ARG A 14 -15.51 -4.13 0.51
N LYS A 15 -14.63 -4.89 -0.14
CA LYS A 15 -14.84 -6.30 -0.53
C LYS A 15 -16.13 -6.55 -1.34
N GLN A 16 -16.64 -5.54 -2.04
CA GLN A 16 -17.83 -5.64 -2.88
C GLN A 16 -17.45 -5.60 -4.36
N LYS A 17 -17.21 -6.76 -4.98
CA LYS A 17 -16.73 -6.83 -6.38
C LYS A 17 -17.71 -6.22 -7.38
N ASP A 18 -19.00 -6.30 -7.10
CA ASP A 18 -20.12 -5.84 -7.94
C ASP A 18 -20.74 -4.52 -7.42
N ALA A 19 -19.94 -3.66 -6.77
CA ALA A 19 -20.40 -2.36 -6.28
C ALA A 19 -21.14 -1.56 -7.38
N PRO A 20 -22.41 -1.17 -7.15
CA PRO A 20 -23.30 -0.67 -8.21
C PRO A 20 -23.04 0.79 -8.56
N GLY A 21 -23.35 1.15 -9.81
CA GLY A 21 -23.30 2.54 -10.29
C GLY A 21 -21.93 3.19 -10.05
N PRO A 22 -21.87 4.43 -9.54
CA PRO A 22 -20.60 5.13 -9.28
C PRO A 22 -19.86 4.66 -8.02
N ALA A 23 -20.41 3.71 -7.25
CA ALA A 23 -19.74 3.23 -6.04
C ALA A 23 -18.45 2.48 -6.40
N ILE A 24 -17.35 2.82 -5.73
CA ILE A 24 -16.03 2.26 -6.00
C ILE A 24 -15.83 0.98 -5.16
N ASN A 25 -15.54 -0.14 -5.82
CA ASN A 25 -15.14 -1.36 -5.12
C ASN A 25 -13.72 -1.20 -4.58
N SER A 26 -13.47 -1.69 -3.36
CA SER A 26 -12.14 -1.63 -2.76
C SER A 26 -11.69 -2.95 -2.15
N CYS A 27 -10.37 -3.06 -1.97
CA CYS A 27 -9.71 -4.23 -1.39
C CYS A 27 -9.39 -4.04 0.09
N ASN A 28 -9.45 -5.16 0.83
CA ASN A 28 -8.99 -5.30 2.21
C ASN A 28 -8.15 -6.56 2.32
N GLY A 29 -7.01 -6.50 3.01
CA GLY A 29 -6.12 -7.64 3.18
C GLY A 29 -4.68 -7.21 3.40
N ARG A 30 -3.76 -8.18 3.34
CA ARG A 30 -2.31 -7.93 3.46
C ARG A 30 -1.62 -7.62 2.13
N HIS A 31 -2.13 -8.15 1.00
CA HIS A 31 -1.44 -8.06 -0.31
C HIS A 31 -2.41 -7.73 -1.46
N CYS A 32 -3.08 -6.57 -1.40
CA CYS A 32 -4.04 -6.21 -2.45
C CYS A 32 -3.39 -5.96 -3.83
N GLY A 33 -2.08 -5.71 -3.91
CA GLY A 33 -1.35 -5.72 -5.18
C GLY A 33 -1.31 -7.09 -5.87
N GLU A 34 -1.66 -8.16 -5.17
CA GLU A 34 -1.75 -9.52 -5.72
C GLU A 34 -3.21 -10.00 -5.80
N THR A 35 -4.01 -9.66 -4.80
CA THR A 35 -5.36 -10.24 -4.63
C THR A 35 -6.48 -9.40 -5.25
N LEU A 36 -6.26 -8.10 -5.51
CA LEU A 36 -7.24 -7.28 -6.20
C LEU A 36 -7.12 -7.47 -7.72
N ALA A 37 -8.17 -8.01 -8.34
CA ALA A 37 -8.23 -8.16 -9.79
C ALA A 37 -8.29 -6.81 -10.54
N GLY A 38 -8.82 -5.78 -9.87
CA GLY A 38 -8.96 -4.42 -10.41
C GLY A 38 -10.28 -3.77 -9.98
N PRO A 39 -10.52 -2.53 -10.40
CA PRO A 39 -11.82 -1.89 -10.26
C PRO A 39 -12.85 -2.63 -11.12
N ASN A 40 -14.12 -2.58 -10.73
CA ASN A 40 -15.20 -3.26 -11.47
C ASN A 40 -15.69 -2.50 -12.71
N SER A 41 -15.04 -1.38 -13.03
CA SER A 41 -15.26 -0.55 -14.22
C SER A 41 -13.97 0.24 -14.53
N PRO A 42 -13.62 0.49 -15.80
CA PRO A 42 -12.36 1.14 -16.17
C PRO A 42 -12.23 2.60 -15.74
N ASP A 43 -13.35 3.27 -15.44
CA ASP A 43 -13.41 4.66 -14.96
C ASP A 43 -13.24 4.77 -13.43
N LYS A 44 -13.13 3.64 -12.71
CA LYS A 44 -12.97 3.62 -11.26
C LYS A 44 -11.52 3.37 -10.86
N PRO A 45 -11.03 4.00 -9.77
CA PRO A 45 -9.68 3.76 -9.28
C PRO A 45 -9.55 2.45 -8.48
N SER A 46 -8.34 1.90 -8.44
CA SER A 46 -7.99 0.82 -7.52
C SER A 46 -7.73 1.35 -6.11
N LEU A 47 -8.61 1.01 -5.16
CA LEU A 47 -8.50 1.44 -3.76
C LEU A 47 -8.21 0.26 -2.83
N TRP A 48 -7.23 0.43 -1.94
CA TRP A 48 -6.93 -0.48 -0.84
C TRP A 48 -7.31 0.17 0.49
N THR A 49 -8.49 -0.17 0.98
CA THR A 49 -9.10 0.48 2.15
C THR A 49 -8.64 -0.06 3.48
N GLU A 50 -8.14 -1.29 3.53
CA GLU A 50 -7.55 -1.86 4.75
C GLU A 50 -6.31 -2.68 4.42
N ASN A 51 -5.16 -2.03 4.53
CA ASN A 51 -3.88 -2.70 4.57
C ASN A 51 -3.58 -3.12 6.01
N TRP A 52 -3.78 -4.41 6.31
CA TRP A 52 -3.70 -4.91 7.67
C TRP A 52 -2.27 -4.84 8.21
N THR A 53 -2.00 -3.91 9.13
CA THR A 53 -0.66 -3.67 9.71
C THR A 53 -0.26 -4.70 10.75
N ALA A 54 -1.26 -5.43 11.26
CA ALA A 54 -1.20 -6.54 12.20
C ALA A 54 -2.55 -7.28 12.18
N GLN A 55 -2.78 -8.16 13.14
CA GLN A 55 -4.11 -8.71 13.45
C GLN A 55 -4.57 -8.19 14.82
N TYR A 56 -5.86 -7.89 14.96
CA TYR A 56 -6.44 -7.75 16.30
C TYR A 56 -6.35 -9.09 17.05
N ARG A 57 -6.38 -9.02 18.37
CA ARG A 57 -6.21 -10.19 19.24
C ARG A 57 -7.45 -10.39 20.08
N VAL A 58 -7.75 -11.65 20.38
CA VAL A 58 -8.64 -12.02 21.48
C VAL A 58 -7.82 -12.32 22.74
N PHE A 59 -8.48 -12.46 23.88
CA PHE A 59 -7.79 -12.84 25.11
C PHE A 59 -7.18 -14.24 24.97
N GLY A 60 -5.89 -14.37 25.25
CA GLY A 60 -5.12 -15.62 25.13
C GLY A 60 -4.30 -15.75 23.85
N ASP A 61 -4.57 -14.97 22.80
CA ASP A 61 -3.79 -15.01 21.56
C ASP A 61 -2.32 -14.62 21.79
N PRO A 62 -1.35 -15.20 21.06
CA PRO A 62 0.01 -14.66 21.00
C PRO A 62 0.06 -13.30 20.27
N PRO A 63 1.17 -12.55 20.37
CA PRO A 63 1.36 -11.33 19.56
C PRO A 63 1.27 -11.62 18.05
N SER A 64 0.49 -10.83 17.32
CA SER A 64 0.41 -10.92 15.85
C SER A 64 1.25 -9.83 15.22
N GLN A 65 2.36 -10.22 14.60
CA GLN A 65 3.29 -9.29 13.95
C GLN A 65 3.21 -9.37 12.43
N ARG A 66 3.52 -8.23 11.82
CA ARG A 66 3.77 -8.07 10.39
C ARG A 66 4.96 -7.13 10.27
N SER A 67 5.98 -7.53 9.52
CA SER A 67 7.23 -6.78 9.45
C SER A 67 7.04 -5.46 8.68
N ALA A 68 7.97 -4.52 8.86
CA ALA A 68 7.93 -3.24 8.16
C ALA A 68 8.17 -3.42 6.65
N GLU A 69 9.06 -4.34 6.31
CA GLU A 69 9.51 -4.67 4.96
C GLU A 69 8.39 -5.30 4.16
N ASP A 70 7.68 -6.29 4.73
CA ASP A 70 6.51 -6.91 4.09
C ASP A 70 5.40 -5.88 3.82
N LEU A 71 5.16 -5.00 4.79
CA LEU A 71 4.16 -3.95 4.66
C LEU A 71 4.56 -2.95 3.56
N ALA A 72 5.81 -2.51 3.53
CA ALA A 72 6.33 -1.59 2.52
C ALA A 72 6.34 -2.20 1.12
N PHE A 73 6.75 -3.47 1.00
CA PHE A 73 6.70 -4.25 -0.24
C PHE A 73 5.27 -4.34 -0.78
N SER A 74 4.31 -4.69 0.09
CA SER A 74 2.92 -4.86 -0.33
C SER A 74 2.29 -3.55 -0.85
N VAL A 75 2.56 -2.42 -0.18
CA VAL A 75 2.11 -1.07 -0.60
C VAL A 75 2.73 -0.70 -1.93
N THR A 76 4.04 -0.88 -2.04
CA THR A 76 4.77 -0.64 -3.27
C THR A 76 4.16 -1.39 -4.44
N LEU A 77 4.00 -2.71 -4.30
CA LEU A 77 3.51 -3.57 -5.37
C LEU A 77 2.12 -3.14 -5.83
N PHE A 78 1.30 -2.66 -4.89
CA PHE A 78 -0.01 -2.09 -5.20
C PHE A 78 0.11 -0.83 -6.08
N PHE A 79 0.96 0.14 -5.73
CA PHE A 79 1.19 1.33 -6.57
C PHE A 79 1.85 1.01 -7.91
N ALA A 80 2.77 0.04 -7.95
CA ALA A 80 3.38 -0.45 -9.18
C ALA A 80 2.35 -1.03 -10.17
N LYS A 81 1.22 -1.53 -9.64
CA LYS A 81 0.09 -2.10 -10.39
C LYS A 81 -1.11 -1.15 -10.45
N ASN A 82 -0.87 0.14 -10.63
CA ASN A 82 -1.90 1.17 -10.81
C ASN A 82 -2.86 1.34 -9.61
N GLY A 83 -2.41 0.99 -8.40
CA GLY A 83 -3.07 1.35 -7.16
C GLY A 83 -2.96 2.84 -6.90
N THR A 84 -4.04 3.48 -6.43
CA THR A 84 -4.06 4.95 -6.25
C THR A 84 -4.28 5.38 -4.81
N LEU A 85 -4.75 4.48 -3.94
CA LEU A 85 -4.96 4.75 -2.52
C LEU A 85 -4.69 3.49 -1.69
N THR A 86 -3.88 3.64 -0.64
CA THR A 86 -3.74 2.64 0.41
C THR A 86 -4.05 3.26 1.77
N ASN A 87 -4.67 2.50 2.65
CA ASN A 87 -4.99 2.93 4.01
C ASN A 87 -4.54 1.86 5.02
N TYR A 88 -3.70 2.24 5.97
CA TYR A 88 -3.22 1.34 7.01
C TYR A 88 -4.31 1.06 8.04
N TYR A 89 -4.72 -0.19 8.14
CA TYR A 89 -5.64 -0.67 9.16
C TYR A 89 -4.89 -1.57 10.16
N MET A 90 -4.42 -1.08 11.30
CA MET A 90 -4.54 0.30 11.80
C MET A 90 -3.21 1.05 11.68
N TYR A 91 -3.26 2.36 11.48
CA TYR A 91 -2.11 3.24 11.66
C TYR A 91 -1.84 3.52 13.14
N HIS A 92 -2.91 3.78 13.90
CA HIS A 92 -2.96 3.73 15.36
C HIS A 92 -4.16 2.89 15.76
N GLY A 93 -3.94 1.84 16.55
CA GLY A 93 -5.03 0.98 17.03
C GLY A 93 -5.70 1.51 18.30
N GLY A 94 -4.89 1.93 19.27
CA GLY A 94 -5.38 2.44 20.55
C GLY A 94 -5.92 1.35 21.47
N THR A 95 -6.93 1.71 22.26
CA THR A 95 -7.48 0.85 23.32
C THR A 95 -9.00 0.84 23.28
N ASN A 96 -9.55 -0.36 23.37
CA ASN A 96 -10.96 -0.61 23.61
C ASN A 96 -11.28 -0.34 25.09
N PHE A 97 -11.62 0.90 25.42
CA PHE A 97 -11.93 1.32 26.80
C PHE A 97 -13.37 0.99 27.23
N GLY A 98 -13.55 0.87 28.55
CA GLY A 98 -14.87 0.61 29.12
C GLY A 98 -15.36 -0.80 28.82
N ARG A 99 -16.68 -0.96 28.66
CA ARG A 99 -17.34 -2.27 28.51
C ARG A 99 -18.24 -2.37 27.29
N THR A 100 -18.19 -1.39 26.39
CA THR A 100 -19.07 -1.30 25.20
C THR A 100 -18.30 -1.08 23.89
N SER A 101 -16.96 -0.98 23.94
CA SER A 101 -16.13 -0.72 22.76
C SER A 101 -15.82 -1.98 21.93
N SER A 102 -15.82 -3.16 22.54
CA SER A 102 -15.44 -4.40 21.87
C SER A 102 -16.15 -5.62 22.46
N ALA A 103 -16.47 -6.58 21.61
CA ALA A 103 -16.87 -7.92 22.01
C ALA A 103 -15.75 -8.91 21.68
N PHE A 104 -15.37 -9.77 22.64
CA PHE A 104 -14.40 -10.86 22.50
C PHE A 104 -12.97 -10.46 22.04
N SER A 105 -12.69 -9.19 21.82
CA SER A 105 -11.34 -8.69 21.51
C SER A 105 -10.63 -8.22 22.77
N ALA A 106 -9.30 -8.30 22.78
CA ALA A 106 -8.48 -7.74 23.84
C ALA A 106 -8.66 -6.21 23.92
N ALA A 107 -8.46 -5.66 25.12
CA ALA A 107 -8.48 -4.21 25.34
C ALA A 107 -7.45 -3.49 24.45
N ARG A 108 -6.26 -4.08 24.28
CA ARG A 108 -5.20 -3.59 23.39
C ARG A 108 -5.58 -3.81 21.92
N TYR A 109 -5.98 -2.75 21.21
CA TYR A 109 -6.39 -2.86 19.81
C TYR A 109 -5.19 -2.59 18.88
N TYR A 110 -4.87 -3.53 17.99
CA TYR A 110 -3.77 -3.39 17.00
C TYR A 110 -2.44 -2.90 17.59
N GLY A 111 -1.93 -3.60 18.60
CA GLY A 111 -0.74 -3.18 19.34
C GLY A 111 0.59 -3.13 18.57
N GLU A 112 0.63 -3.66 17.34
CA GLU A 112 1.79 -3.71 16.45
C GLU A 112 1.67 -2.72 15.26
N ALA A 113 0.70 -1.79 15.31
CA ALA A 113 0.55 -0.72 14.34
C ALA A 113 1.77 0.24 14.33
N PRO A 114 1.94 1.07 13.27
CA PRO A 114 3.01 2.08 13.20
C PRO A 114 3.07 3.02 14.42
N LEU A 115 1.91 3.38 14.96
CA LEU A 115 1.78 3.98 16.29
C LEU A 115 1.25 2.92 17.25
N ASP A 116 1.95 2.70 18.35
CA ASP A 116 1.51 1.72 19.35
C ASP A 116 0.26 2.20 20.10
N VAL A 117 -0.21 1.41 21.08
CA VAL A 117 -1.45 1.72 21.81
C VAL A 117 -1.36 2.95 22.70
N TYR A 118 -0.16 3.45 22.96
CA TYR A 118 0.11 4.69 23.71
C TYR A 118 0.51 5.84 22.78
N SER A 119 0.35 5.67 21.46
CA SER A 119 0.75 6.63 20.43
C SER A 119 2.26 6.85 20.31
N LEU A 120 3.08 5.94 20.83
CA LEU A 120 4.53 5.98 20.62
C LEU A 120 4.87 5.45 19.22
N LEU A 121 5.92 6.01 18.62
CA LEU A 121 6.42 5.59 17.32
C LEU A 121 6.99 4.17 17.43
N ARG A 122 6.44 3.23 16.64
CA ARG A 122 6.92 1.85 16.62
C ARG A 122 7.97 1.68 15.53
N GLU A 123 9.23 1.86 15.90
CA GLU A 123 10.35 1.60 14.99
C GLU A 123 10.67 0.10 14.86
N PRO A 124 11.17 -0.36 13.69
CA PRO A 124 11.46 0.42 12.48
C PRO A 124 10.21 0.69 11.60
N LYS A 125 9.02 0.21 11.99
CA LYS A 125 7.83 0.25 11.13
C LYS A 125 7.38 1.66 10.78
N TYR A 126 7.37 2.58 11.76
CA TYR A 126 6.99 3.96 11.51
C TYR A 126 7.95 4.65 10.53
N GLY A 127 9.25 4.64 10.82
CA GLY A 127 10.26 5.28 9.98
C GLY A 127 10.34 4.67 8.58
N HIS A 128 10.29 3.34 8.47
CA HIS A 128 10.36 2.66 7.17
C HIS A 128 9.17 3.00 6.26
N LEU A 129 7.95 3.11 6.82
CA LEU A 129 6.78 3.53 6.06
C LEU A 129 6.79 5.02 5.72
N ARG A 130 7.35 5.87 6.59
CA ARG A 130 7.57 7.29 6.29
C ARG A 130 8.47 7.43 5.05
N ASP A 131 9.61 6.73 5.04
CA ASP A 131 10.57 6.81 3.94
C ASP A 131 9.98 6.27 2.63
N LEU A 132 9.15 5.21 2.71
CA LEU A 132 8.35 4.74 1.57
C LEU A 132 7.41 5.83 1.02
N HIS A 133 6.68 6.52 1.89
CA HIS A 133 5.77 7.59 1.47
C HIS A 133 6.50 8.76 0.82
N ASP A 134 7.66 9.15 1.36
CA ASP A 134 8.48 10.20 0.77
C ASP A 134 8.89 9.83 -0.66
N ALA A 135 9.25 8.56 -0.88
CA ALA A 135 9.66 8.12 -2.20
C ALA A 135 8.48 7.91 -3.19
N LEU A 136 7.30 7.52 -2.71
CA LEU A 136 6.06 7.56 -3.50
C LEU A 136 5.67 9.00 -3.86
N LYS A 137 5.87 9.96 -2.94
CA LYS A 137 5.62 11.38 -3.17
C LYS A 137 6.57 11.95 -4.22
N LEU A 138 7.85 11.58 -4.22
CA LEU A 138 8.79 11.92 -5.29
C LEU A 138 8.36 11.37 -6.66
N SER A 139 7.65 10.25 -6.66
CA SER A 139 7.15 9.57 -7.86
C SER A 139 5.76 10.05 -8.32
N ASN A 140 5.13 10.98 -7.61
CA ASN A 140 3.71 11.29 -7.78
C ASN A 140 3.33 11.75 -9.20
N LYS A 141 4.16 12.59 -9.84
CA LYS A 141 3.89 13.10 -11.19
C LYS A 141 3.83 11.95 -12.20
N ALA A 142 4.73 10.99 -12.08
CA ALA A 142 4.74 9.82 -12.95
C ALA A 142 3.56 8.89 -12.66
N LEU A 143 3.22 8.69 -11.38
CA LEU A 143 2.07 7.87 -10.98
C LEU A 143 0.73 8.42 -11.46
N PHE A 144 0.54 9.74 -11.50
CA PHE A 144 -0.73 10.35 -11.92
C PHE A 144 -0.80 10.68 -13.41
N TRP A 145 0.31 11.03 -14.05
CA TRP A 145 0.32 11.53 -15.43
C TRP A 145 1.09 10.63 -16.40
N GLY A 146 1.77 9.60 -15.91
CA GLY A 146 2.48 8.63 -16.73
C GLY A 146 1.58 7.48 -17.16
N GLU A 147 1.94 6.84 -18.26
CA GLU A 147 1.27 5.62 -18.70
C GLU A 147 1.90 4.41 -17.97
N PRO A 148 1.10 3.55 -17.33
CA PRO A 148 1.61 2.36 -16.65
C PRO A 148 2.15 1.37 -17.67
N LYS A 149 3.46 1.12 -17.64
CA LYS A 149 4.11 -0.01 -18.31
C LYS A 149 4.51 -1.05 -17.28
N VAL A 150 4.84 -2.27 -17.72
CA VAL A 150 5.10 -3.46 -16.89
C VAL A 150 6.07 -3.23 -15.70
N ARG A 151 6.95 -2.22 -15.75
CA ARG A 151 7.94 -1.92 -14.68
C ARG A 151 8.12 -0.45 -14.32
N TYR A 152 7.45 0.48 -15.01
CA TYR A 152 7.67 1.91 -14.82
C TYR A 152 6.49 2.71 -15.36
N HIS A 153 6.32 3.92 -14.83
CA HIS A 153 5.40 4.94 -15.30
C HIS A 153 6.22 6.03 -15.95
N GLU A 154 5.92 6.38 -17.20
CA GLU A 154 6.60 7.45 -17.92
C GLU A 154 5.57 8.27 -18.67
N LYS A 155 5.72 9.59 -18.64
CA LYS A 155 4.86 10.48 -19.42
C LYS A 155 5.52 10.74 -20.79
N PRO A 156 4.90 10.30 -21.91
CA PRO A 156 5.44 10.53 -23.25
C PRO A 156 5.69 12.02 -23.50
N GLY A 157 6.83 12.34 -24.14
CA GLY A 157 7.20 13.73 -24.45
C GLY A 157 7.67 14.57 -23.25
N SER A 158 7.87 13.98 -22.07
CA SER A 158 8.43 14.67 -20.90
C SER A 158 9.53 13.86 -20.21
N ASP A 159 10.21 14.45 -19.23
CA ASP A 159 11.26 13.78 -18.45
C ASP A 159 10.75 13.19 -17.12
N VAL A 160 9.43 13.08 -16.97
CA VAL A 160 8.78 12.51 -15.79
C VAL A 160 8.72 10.98 -15.92
N CYS A 161 9.47 10.29 -15.07
CA CYS A 161 9.48 8.83 -15.00
C CYS A 161 9.65 8.33 -13.55
N ALA A 162 8.95 7.24 -13.21
CA ALA A 162 9.14 6.49 -11.97
C ALA A 162 9.16 5.00 -12.27
N ALA A 163 10.20 4.29 -11.80
CA ALA A 163 10.35 2.86 -12.00
C ALA A 163 10.18 2.09 -10.69
N PHE A 164 9.54 0.93 -10.78
CA PHE A 164 9.33 0.00 -9.68
C PHE A 164 10.11 -1.28 -10.00
N LEU A 165 11.29 -1.42 -9.38
CA LEU A 165 12.16 -2.58 -9.56
C LEU A 165 11.86 -3.63 -8.49
N ILE A 166 11.35 -4.78 -8.90
CA ILE A 166 10.84 -5.82 -8.00
C ILE A 166 11.56 -7.14 -8.27
N ASN A 167 12.08 -7.75 -7.20
CA ASN A 167 12.54 -9.14 -7.20
C ASN A 167 11.49 -10.02 -6.51
N SER A 168 10.76 -10.82 -7.30
CA SER A 168 9.74 -11.74 -6.79
C SER A 168 10.31 -13.08 -6.31
N HIS A 169 11.63 -13.29 -6.38
CA HIS A 169 12.22 -14.57 -5.94
C HIS A 169 12.19 -14.66 -4.41
N PRO A 170 11.66 -15.76 -3.83
CA PRO A 170 11.40 -15.85 -2.38
C PRO A 170 12.65 -15.98 -1.52
N LYS A 171 13.80 -16.36 -2.11
CA LYS A 171 15.03 -16.68 -1.37
C LYS A 171 16.32 -16.16 -2.00
N ILE A 172 16.27 -15.69 -3.23
CA ILE A 172 17.49 -15.42 -4.00
C ILE A 172 17.52 -13.92 -4.31
N PRO A 173 18.54 -13.18 -3.84
CA PRO A 173 18.74 -11.81 -4.25
C PRO A 173 19.17 -11.76 -5.72
N ALA A 174 18.88 -10.67 -6.40
CA ALA A 174 19.21 -10.49 -7.81
C ALA A 174 19.80 -9.10 -8.05
N THR A 175 20.80 -9.02 -8.92
CA THR A 175 21.27 -7.74 -9.47
C THR A 175 20.67 -7.58 -10.85
N ILE A 176 19.99 -6.46 -11.08
CA ILE A 176 19.41 -6.13 -12.39
C ILE A 176 20.01 -4.83 -12.92
N THR A 177 20.17 -4.74 -14.24
CA THR A 177 20.61 -3.52 -14.90
C THR A 177 19.39 -2.79 -15.48
N TRP A 178 19.21 -1.51 -15.12
CA TRP A 178 18.13 -0.65 -15.59
C TRP A 178 18.70 0.71 -16.03
N ARG A 179 18.42 1.13 -17.27
CA ARG A 179 18.98 2.37 -17.88
C ARG A 179 20.49 2.53 -17.69
N GLY A 180 21.24 1.44 -17.87
CA GLY A 180 22.70 1.43 -17.75
C GLY A 180 23.25 1.41 -16.32
N GLN A 181 22.37 1.45 -15.29
CA GLN A 181 22.76 1.39 -13.89
C GLN A 181 22.43 0.01 -13.29
N SER A 182 23.31 -0.51 -12.44
CA SER A 182 23.12 -1.79 -11.76
C SER A 182 22.49 -1.59 -10.38
N TYR A 183 21.41 -2.32 -10.12
CA TYR A 183 20.65 -2.27 -8.87
C TYR A 183 20.65 -3.64 -8.20
N PHE A 184 21.11 -3.69 -6.95
CA PHE A 184 20.99 -4.88 -6.12
C PHE A 184 19.59 -4.91 -5.47
N LEU A 185 18.87 -6.00 -5.70
CA LEU A 185 17.55 -6.26 -5.14
C LEU A 185 17.67 -7.48 -4.21
N PRO A 186 17.47 -7.33 -2.89
CA PRO A 186 17.37 -8.46 -1.96
C PRO A 186 16.30 -9.50 -2.37
N HIS A 187 16.15 -10.59 -1.62
CA HIS A 187 15.01 -11.48 -1.85
C HIS A 187 13.71 -10.87 -1.28
N CYS A 188 12.55 -11.28 -1.77
CA CYS A 188 11.25 -10.96 -1.17
C CYS A 188 11.20 -11.50 0.27
N PRO A 189 10.69 -10.76 1.28
CA PRO A 189 9.98 -9.48 1.21
C PRO A 189 10.87 -8.22 1.25
N LEU A 190 12.19 -8.36 1.16
CA LEU A 190 13.18 -7.34 1.53
C LEU A 190 13.75 -6.51 0.38
N ALA A 191 13.12 -6.45 -0.80
CA ALA A 191 13.70 -5.75 -1.95
C ALA A 191 12.75 -4.80 -2.65
N PHE A 192 12.84 -3.54 -2.27
CA PHE A 192 12.27 -2.49 -3.08
C PHE A 192 12.99 -1.14 -2.90
N SER A 193 13.28 -0.50 -4.03
CA SER A 193 13.64 0.91 -4.08
C SER A 193 12.77 1.57 -5.16
N PRO A 194 11.85 2.49 -4.78
CA PRO A 194 11.17 3.33 -5.75
C PRO A 194 12.17 4.34 -6.28
N ILE A 195 12.42 4.30 -7.58
CA ILE A 195 13.42 5.17 -8.22
C ILE A 195 12.66 6.16 -9.09
N ALA A 196 12.75 7.44 -8.72
CA ALA A 196 12.47 8.52 -9.65
C ALA A 196 13.58 8.50 -10.72
N CYS A 197 13.23 8.30 -11.98
CA CYS A 197 14.20 8.28 -13.06
C CYS A 197 14.21 9.65 -13.74
N THR A 198 15.32 10.37 -13.66
CA THR A 198 15.62 11.43 -14.63
C THR A 198 15.96 10.78 -15.97
N LYS A 199 15.48 11.32 -17.09
CA LYS A 199 16.05 10.93 -18.39
C LYS A 199 17.53 11.31 -18.38
N ILE A 200 18.40 10.33 -18.58
CA ILE A 200 19.73 10.58 -19.10
C ILE A 200 19.51 10.65 -20.61
N SER A 201 19.48 11.85 -21.19
CA SER A 201 19.59 11.98 -22.64
C SER A 201 20.99 11.50 -23.02
N ALA A 202 21.10 10.29 -23.54
CA ALA A 202 22.24 9.95 -24.37
C ALA A 202 22.00 10.62 -25.72
N ASN A 203 22.69 11.74 -25.96
CA ASN A 203 23.12 12.09 -27.31
C ASN A 203 24.13 11.03 -27.77
#